data_AF-A0A955HVZ3-F1
#
_entry.id   AF-A0A955HVZ3-F1
#
_cell.length_a   1.000
_cell.length_b   1.000
_cell.length_c   1.000
_cell.angle_alpha   90.00
_cell.angle_beta   90.00
_cell.angle_gamma   90.00
#
_symmetry.space_group_name_H-M   'P 1'
#
loop_
_entity.id
_entity.type
_entity.pdbx_description
1 polymer ?
#
loop_
_entity_poly.entity_id
_entity_poly.type
_entity_poly.pdbx_seq_one_letter_code
_entity_poly.pdbx_strand_id
1 'polypeptide(L)'
;MLSDDILMKLFKIRNAHIENPSPSELKVLKREVITESKTTPTIMPYSTKAYYELTSARNRNLIYPDEQIELRKKTVGFFGMSVGSHAALTWVMQIRPYYIKISDPDVVDATNLNRLRFPWSAVDKYKVDVVKKKIQAMHPLIRVTISKKTDTKSIKAIFFGKPKLDAVVDEIDNFEHKILLRKFARELGIPLVSSVDVGNNVFVDVERYDLDPKTQMFLGRVENPENIDFTLLDEQERKKFIIQLVGLDNNSERMLNSLFAINANVPTWPQLGATASIAGGIVTTILTKILTGSLLRSSRYYVMLDDIFGSDDDQELTQKKKATLLQHIT
;
A
#
# COMPACT_ATOMS: atom_id res chain seq x y z
N MET A 1 -26.27 19.72 6.05
CA MET A 1 -25.56 20.94 6.49
C MET A 1 -24.39 20.50 7.35
N LEU A 2 -23.15 20.89 7.01
CA LEU A 2 -22.03 20.71 7.93
C LEU A 2 -22.16 21.80 9.01
N SER A 3 -22.12 21.39 10.26
CA SER A 3 -22.45 22.19 11.44
C SER A 3 -21.46 23.34 11.66
N ASP A 4 -21.89 24.39 12.36
CA ASP A 4 -21.03 25.50 12.83
C ASP A 4 -19.81 25.00 13.63
N ASP A 5 -19.89 23.79 14.20
CA ASP A 5 -18.79 23.04 14.84
C ASP A 5 -17.57 22.83 13.91
N ILE A 6 -17.77 22.63 12.60
CA ILE A 6 -16.62 22.43 11.68
C ILE A 6 -15.89 23.73 11.40
N LEU A 7 -16.62 24.84 11.29
CA LEU A 7 -16.00 26.15 11.13
C LEU A 7 -15.20 26.52 12.38
N MET A 8 -15.73 26.20 13.57
CA MET A 8 -15.03 26.34 14.84
C MET A 8 -13.75 25.49 14.89
N LYS A 9 -13.83 24.22 14.49
CA LYS A 9 -12.66 23.33 14.41
C LYS A 9 -11.59 23.88 13.48
N LEU A 10 -11.97 24.38 12.31
CA LEU A 10 -11.04 24.99 11.37
C LEU A 10 -10.40 26.27 11.93
N PHE A 11 -11.19 27.09 12.62
CA PHE A 11 -10.67 28.28 13.30
C PHE A 11 -9.59 27.88 14.33
N LYS A 12 -9.87 26.89 15.18
CA LYS A 12 -8.91 26.38 16.17
C LYS A 12 -7.64 25.81 15.55
N ILE A 13 -7.73 25.16 14.40
CA ILE A 13 -6.58 24.66 13.65
C ILE A 13 -5.67 25.79 13.19
N ARG A 14 -6.24 26.93 12.81
CA ARG A 14 -5.48 28.11 12.35
C ARG A 14 -5.01 28.99 13.51
N ASN A 15 -5.77 29.02 14.59
CA ASN A 15 -5.60 29.94 15.72
C ASN A 15 -5.67 29.18 17.06
N ALA A 16 -4.78 28.21 17.25
CA ALA A 16 -4.80 27.34 18.44
C ALA A 16 -4.67 28.09 19.77
N HIS A 17 -4.08 29.29 19.74
CA HIS A 17 -3.89 30.19 20.87
C HIS A 17 -5.15 30.98 21.28
N ILE A 18 -6.21 30.96 20.46
CA ILE A 18 -7.45 31.70 20.73
C ILE A 18 -8.49 30.74 21.30
N GLU A 19 -8.92 30.94 22.54
CA GLU A 19 -9.91 30.10 23.22
C GLU A 19 -11.33 30.29 22.69
N ASN A 20 -11.77 31.53 22.53
CA ASN A 20 -13.14 31.86 22.12
C ASN A 20 -13.11 32.86 20.95
N PRO A 21 -13.35 32.42 19.70
CA PRO A 21 -13.44 33.35 18.59
C PRO A 21 -14.68 34.23 18.70
N SER A 22 -14.51 35.50 18.32
CA SER A 22 -15.63 36.43 18.15
C SER A 22 -16.53 36.02 16.98
N PRO A 23 -17.82 36.39 17.00
CA PRO A 23 -18.73 36.18 15.87
C PRO A 23 -18.22 36.80 14.55
N SER A 24 -17.50 37.92 14.63
CA SER A 24 -16.85 38.58 13.49
C SER A 24 -15.76 37.72 12.86
N GLU A 25 -14.88 37.11 13.66
CA GLU A 25 -13.80 36.26 13.16
C GLU A 25 -14.33 35.01 12.46
N LEU A 26 -15.37 34.37 13.03
CA LEU A 26 -16.03 33.24 12.38
C LEU A 26 -16.72 33.65 11.08
N LYS A 27 -17.32 34.84 11.02
CA LYS A 27 -17.95 35.35 9.79
C LYS A 27 -16.93 35.62 8.69
N VAL A 28 -15.74 36.14 9.04
CA VAL A 28 -14.63 36.31 8.09
C VAL A 28 -14.16 34.95 7.59
N LEU A 29 -13.83 34.03 8.50
CA LEU A 29 -13.40 32.68 8.11
C LEU A 29 -14.42 32.00 7.21
N LYS A 30 -15.72 32.08 7.53
CA LYS A 30 -16.81 31.50 6.74
C LYS A 30 -16.80 32.01 5.30
N ARG A 31 -16.55 33.29 5.08
CA ARG A 31 -16.45 33.89 3.74
C ARG A 31 -15.22 33.41 2.98
N GLU A 32 -14.09 33.22 3.66
CA GLU A 32 -12.86 32.72 3.05
C GLU A 32 -12.93 31.25 2.63
N VAL A 33 -13.63 30.44 3.42
CA VAL A 33 -13.58 28.99 3.28
C VAL A 33 -14.76 28.42 2.53
N ILE A 34 -15.89 29.11 2.39
CA ILE A 34 -17.01 28.61 1.59
C ILE A 34 -16.69 28.72 0.10
N THR A 35 -17.02 27.68 -0.67
CA THR A 35 -16.95 27.73 -2.12
C THR A 35 -18.34 27.94 -2.73
N GLU A 36 -18.47 28.91 -3.63
CA GLU A 36 -19.70 29.13 -4.43
C GLU A 36 -19.81 28.16 -5.64
N SER A 37 -18.90 27.19 -5.75
CA SER A 37 -18.78 26.34 -6.93
C SER A 37 -19.96 25.36 -7.08
N LYS A 38 -20.66 25.45 -8.22
CA LYS A 38 -21.71 24.50 -8.66
C LYS A 38 -21.21 23.08 -8.94
N THR A 39 -19.89 22.86 -9.00
CA THR A 39 -19.28 21.57 -9.39
C THR A 39 -18.68 20.79 -8.23
N THR A 40 -18.65 21.35 -7.01
CA THR A 40 -18.17 20.63 -5.83
C THR A 40 -19.31 19.76 -5.28
N PRO A 41 -19.10 18.46 -5.01
CA PRO A 41 -20.14 17.61 -4.45
C PRO A 41 -20.74 18.26 -3.20
N THR A 42 -22.07 18.24 -3.07
CA THR A 42 -22.88 18.88 -2.01
C THR A 42 -22.42 18.58 -0.58
N ILE A 43 -21.59 17.54 -0.42
CA ILE A 43 -20.96 17.09 0.82
C ILE A 43 -19.83 18.05 1.28
N MET A 44 -19.29 18.92 0.42
CA MET A 44 -18.14 19.79 0.73
C MET A 44 -18.46 21.29 0.48
N PRO A 45 -19.10 21.98 1.43
CA PRO A 45 -19.40 23.41 1.35
C PRO A 45 -18.15 24.29 1.54
N TYR A 46 -17.02 23.68 1.95
CA TYR A 46 -15.75 24.36 2.19
C TYR A 46 -14.74 24.10 1.07
N SER A 47 -13.78 25.00 0.93
CA SER A 47 -12.71 24.92 -0.05
C SER A 47 -11.82 23.70 0.13
N THR A 48 -11.20 23.26 -0.95
CA THR A 48 -10.22 22.16 -0.95
C THR A 48 -9.12 22.37 0.09
N LYS A 49 -8.70 23.63 0.30
CA LYS A 49 -7.71 24.00 1.32
C LYS A 49 -8.25 23.78 2.73
N ALA A 50 -9.45 24.27 3.02
CA ALA A 50 -10.09 24.10 4.32
C ALA A 50 -10.32 22.62 4.67
N TYR A 51 -10.82 21.83 3.72
CA TYR A 51 -10.98 20.37 3.91
C TYR A 51 -9.65 19.68 4.21
N TYR A 52 -8.60 20.06 3.49
CA TYR A 52 -7.28 19.51 3.74
C TYR A 52 -6.76 19.89 5.13
N GLU A 53 -6.86 21.16 5.53
CA GLU A 53 -6.44 21.62 6.86
C GLU A 53 -7.17 20.87 7.98
N LEU A 54 -8.49 20.70 7.85
CA LEU A 54 -9.30 19.91 8.80
C LEU A 54 -8.80 18.47 8.95
N THR A 55 -8.39 17.85 7.85
CA THR A 55 -8.03 16.41 7.82
C THR A 55 -6.55 16.12 8.03
N SER A 56 -5.70 17.15 8.10
CA SER A 56 -4.24 17.04 8.30
C SER A 56 -3.72 17.81 9.52
N ALA A 57 -4.56 18.57 10.23
CA ALA A 57 -4.06 19.39 11.34
C ALA A 57 -3.36 18.59 12.45
N ARG A 58 -3.85 17.37 12.74
CA ARG A 58 -3.35 16.55 13.86
C ARG A 58 -2.02 15.85 13.58
N ASN A 59 -1.56 15.81 12.33
CA ASN A 59 -0.26 15.20 11.99
C ASN A 59 0.80 16.22 11.53
N ARG A 60 0.56 17.53 11.68
CA ARG A 60 1.44 18.63 11.23
C ARG A 60 2.85 18.67 11.83
N ASN A 61 3.08 18.02 12.97
CA ASN A 61 4.41 17.92 13.59
C ASN A 61 5.03 16.52 13.43
N LEU A 62 4.29 15.59 12.80
CA LEU A 62 4.78 14.26 12.44
C LEU A 62 5.11 14.17 10.94
N ILE A 63 4.39 14.96 10.14
CA ILE A 63 4.67 15.27 8.74
C ILE A 63 4.53 16.78 8.65
N TYR A 64 5.66 17.49 8.46
CA TYR A 64 5.69 18.94 8.53
C TYR A 64 4.83 19.58 7.44
N PRO A 65 4.33 20.82 7.61
CA PRO A 65 3.40 21.43 6.66
C PRO A 65 3.92 21.53 5.22
N ASP A 66 5.22 21.70 5.03
CA ASP A 66 5.90 21.70 3.74
C ASP A 66 5.96 20.28 3.13
N GLU A 67 6.35 19.27 3.92
CA GLU A 67 6.32 17.86 3.51
C GLU A 67 4.89 17.43 3.12
N GLN A 68 3.90 17.84 3.91
CA GLN A 68 2.48 17.66 3.69
C GLN A 68 2.04 18.20 2.32
N ILE A 69 2.47 19.42 1.97
CA ILE A 69 2.16 20.04 0.67
C ILE A 69 2.83 19.26 -0.47
N GLU A 70 4.08 18.85 -0.32
CA GLU A 70 4.81 18.12 -1.36
C GLU A 70 4.27 16.70 -1.56
N LEU A 71 4.03 15.95 -0.48
CA LEU A 71 3.51 14.59 -0.53
C LEU A 71 2.15 14.50 -1.23
N ARG A 72 1.32 15.54 -1.14
CA ARG A 72 0.03 15.58 -1.85
C ARG A 72 0.14 15.64 -3.36
N LYS A 73 1.23 16.21 -3.85
CA LYS A 73 1.54 16.29 -5.29
C LYS A 73 2.02 14.94 -5.82
N LYS A 74 2.48 14.04 -4.94
CA LYS A 74 3.00 12.73 -5.30
C LYS A 74 1.90 11.79 -5.76
N THR A 75 2.15 11.08 -6.85
CA THR A 75 1.28 10.03 -7.38
C THR A 75 1.91 8.67 -7.12
N VAL A 76 1.26 7.84 -6.32
CA VAL A 76 1.69 6.46 -6.06
C VAL A 76 0.82 5.49 -6.85
N GLY A 77 1.47 4.51 -7.50
CA GLY A 77 0.81 3.42 -8.20
C GLY A 77 0.79 2.16 -7.33
N PHE A 78 -0.40 1.67 -6.98
CA PHE A 78 -0.57 0.45 -6.19
C PHE A 78 -1.08 -0.69 -7.09
N PHE A 79 -0.32 -1.76 -7.17
CA PHE A 79 -0.66 -2.92 -7.97
C PHE A 79 -0.93 -4.12 -7.05
N GLY A 80 -2.09 -4.74 -7.16
CA GLY A 80 -2.60 -5.72 -6.21
C GLY A 80 -3.43 -5.07 -5.09
N MET A 81 -4.72 -5.40 -5.00
CA MET A 81 -5.71 -4.82 -4.09
C MET A 81 -6.09 -5.79 -2.95
N SER A 82 -5.19 -6.72 -2.63
CA SER A 82 -5.23 -7.48 -1.37
C SER A 82 -4.56 -6.67 -0.26
N VAL A 83 -3.34 -7.04 0.17
CA VAL A 83 -2.49 -6.24 1.08
C VAL A 83 -2.31 -4.81 0.56
N GLY A 84 -2.12 -4.63 -0.75
CA GLY A 84 -2.00 -3.32 -1.36
C GLY A 84 -3.22 -2.41 -1.21
N SER A 85 -4.43 -2.95 -0.95
CA SER A 85 -5.59 -2.11 -0.60
C SER A 85 -5.44 -1.44 0.77
N HIS A 86 -4.80 -2.12 1.75
CA HIS A 86 -4.52 -1.53 3.06
C HIS A 86 -3.51 -0.40 2.93
N ALA A 87 -2.47 -0.59 2.12
CA ALA A 87 -1.48 0.46 1.83
C ALA A 87 -2.12 1.65 1.10
N ALA A 88 -2.91 1.41 0.05
CA ALA A 88 -3.57 2.48 -0.70
C ALA A 88 -4.54 3.30 0.16
N LEU A 89 -5.36 2.63 0.97
CA LEU A 89 -6.31 3.31 1.87
C LEU A 89 -5.59 4.10 2.97
N THR A 90 -4.54 3.53 3.55
CA THR A 90 -3.73 4.20 4.59
C THR A 90 -2.98 5.41 4.02
N TRP A 91 -2.40 5.29 2.82
CA TRP A 91 -1.78 6.40 2.09
C TRP A 91 -2.76 7.54 1.85
N VAL A 92 -3.96 7.24 1.33
CA VAL A 92 -5.00 8.27 1.09
C VAL A 92 -5.46 8.93 2.39
N MET A 93 -5.63 8.15 3.46
CA MET A 93 -6.03 8.65 4.76
C MET A 93 -5.01 9.63 5.35
N GLN A 94 -3.72 9.30 5.27
CA GLN A 94 -2.63 10.06 5.87
C GLN A 94 -2.25 11.30 5.04
N ILE A 95 -2.11 11.13 3.72
CA ILE A 95 -1.47 12.14 2.86
C ILE A 95 -2.48 13.03 2.15
N ARG A 96 -3.69 12.52 1.83
CA ARG A 96 -4.70 13.23 1.03
C ARG A 96 -4.16 13.67 -0.36
N PRO A 97 -3.59 12.73 -1.15
CA PRO A 97 -2.97 13.05 -2.44
C PRO A 97 -4.00 13.48 -3.47
N TYR A 98 -3.58 14.27 -4.46
CA TYR A 98 -4.47 14.69 -5.56
C TYR A 98 -4.77 13.53 -6.52
N TYR A 99 -3.82 12.62 -6.68
CA TYR A 99 -3.88 11.52 -7.64
C TYR A 99 -3.40 10.21 -7.02
N ILE A 100 -4.04 9.12 -7.42
CA ILE A 100 -3.61 7.75 -7.11
C ILE A 100 -3.93 6.86 -8.30
N LYS A 101 -3.07 5.88 -8.58
CA LYS A 101 -3.33 4.86 -9.59
C LYS A 101 -3.40 3.50 -8.90
N ILE A 102 -4.43 2.71 -9.20
CA ILE A 102 -4.60 1.37 -8.63
C ILE A 102 -4.85 0.35 -9.74
N SER A 103 -4.33 -0.87 -9.59
CA SER A 103 -4.46 -1.92 -10.58
C SER A 103 -4.62 -3.27 -9.91
N ASP A 104 -5.65 -4.02 -10.25
CA ASP A 104 -5.85 -5.40 -9.83
C ASP A 104 -6.91 -6.05 -10.73
N PRO A 105 -6.67 -7.28 -11.24
CA PRO A 105 -7.59 -7.93 -12.17
C PRO A 105 -8.74 -8.67 -11.50
N ASP A 106 -8.68 -8.91 -10.18
CA ASP A 106 -9.56 -9.82 -9.49
C ASP A 106 -10.87 -9.17 -9.05
N VAL A 107 -11.85 -10.04 -8.86
CA VAL A 107 -13.05 -9.76 -8.07
C VAL A 107 -12.84 -10.14 -6.60
N VAL A 108 -13.68 -9.61 -5.72
CA VAL A 108 -13.69 -9.97 -4.30
C VAL A 108 -14.30 -11.35 -4.15
N ASP A 109 -13.51 -12.30 -3.67
CA ASP A 109 -13.99 -13.61 -3.24
C ASP A 109 -14.40 -13.58 -1.76
N ALA A 110 -15.38 -14.40 -1.35
CA ALA A 110 -15.83 -14.46 0.04
C ALA A 110 -14.69 -14.84 1.01
N THR A 111 -13.77 -15.70 0.60
CA THR A 111 -12.56 -16.07 1.36
C THR A 111 -11.63 -14.87 1.59
N ASN A 112 -11.75 -13.80 0.81
CA ASN A 112 -10.93 -12.60 0.98
C ASN A 112 -11.35 -11.75 2.18
N LEU A 113 -12.57 -11.93 2.69
CA LEU A 113 -13.12 -11.09 3.75
C LEU A 113 -12.46 -11.33 5.12
N ASN A 114 -11.65 -12.39 5.26
CA ASN A 114 -10.82 -12.62 6.45
C ASN A 114 -9.75 -11.53 6.66
N ARG A 115 -9.37 -10.82 5.59
CA ARG A 115 -8.26 -9.86 5.60
C ARG A 115 -8.53 -8.57 4.86
N LEU A 116 -9.47 -8.53 3.93
CA LEU A 116 -9.85 -7.30 3.25
C LEU A 116 -10.90 -6.56 4.06
N ARG A 117 -10.73 -5.23 4.19
CA ARG A 117 -11.68 -4.35 4.91
C ARG A 117 -12.91 -4.06 4.06
N PHE A 118 -13.52 -5.08 3.45
CA PHE A 118 -14.64 -4.95 2.52
C PHE A 118 -15.95 -5.47 3.13
N PRO A 119 -17.11 -4.88 2.79
CA PRO A 119 -18.40 -5.40 3.23
C PRO A 119 -18.77 -6.67 2.44
N TRP A 120 -19.65 -7.52 2.99
CA TRP A 120 -20.17 -8.70 2.27
C TRP A 120 -20.78 -8.36 0.91
N SER A 121 -21.44 -7.20 0.81
CA SER A 121 -21.99 -6.67 -0.45
C SER A 121 -20.95 -6.37 -1.54
N ALA A 122 -19.65 -6.54 -1.26
CA ALA A 122 -18.56 -6.37 -2.23
C ALA A 122 -18.19 -7.66 -2.96
N VAL A 123 -18.63 -8.84 -2.49
CA VAL A 123 -18.38 -10.13 -3.16
C VAL A 123 -18.82 -10.06 -4.64
N ASP A 124 -18.04 -10.69 -5.52
CA ASP A 124 -18.18 -10.69 -6.98
C ASP A 124 -17.96 -9.34 -7.68
N LYS A 125 -17.56 -8.29 -6.94
CA LYS A 125 -17.19 -6.98 -7.52
C LYS A 125 -15.69 -6.88 -7.68
N TYR A 126 -15.23 -6.19 -8.72
CA TYR A 126 -13.81 -5.92 -8.90
C TYR A 126 -13.20 -5.24 -7.68
N LYS A 127 -12.06 -5.75 -7.19
CA LYS A 127 -11.36 -5.18 -6.03
C LYS A 127 -11.05 -3.70 -6.24
N VAL A 128 -10.58 -3.32 -7.44
CA VAL A 128 -10.30 -1.90 -7.78
C VAL A 128 -11.52 -0.99 -7.71
N ASP A 129 -12.72 -1.48 -8.04
CA ASP A 129 -13.94 -0.66 -7.98
C ASP A 129 -14.35 -0.42 -6.52
N VAL A 130 -14.25 -1.45 -5.68
CA VAL A 130 -14.52 -1.39 -4.24
C VAL A 130 -13.52 -0.42 -3.57
N VAL A 131 -12.23 -0.56 -3.86
CA VAL A 131 -11.18 0.32 -3.32
C VAL A 131 -11.36 1.76 -3.81
N LYS A 132 -11.64 1.99 -5.09
CA LYS A 132 -11.94 3.33 -5.64
C LYS A 132 -13.09 3.99 -4.88
N LYS A 133 -14.20 3.28 -4.66
CA LYS A 133 -15.35 3.81 -3.92
C LYS A 133 -14.98 4.19 -2.49
N LYS A 134 -14.19 3.37 -1.79
CA LYS A 134 -13.70 3.67 -0.43
C LYS A 134 -12.77 4.88 -0.42
N ILE A 135 -11.84 4.96 -1.37
CA ILE A 135 -10.92 6.10 -1.54
C ILE A 135 -11.71 7.40 -1.74
N GLN A 136 -12.69 7.40 -2.64
CA GLN A 136 -13.50 8.60 -2.93
C GLN A 136 -14.44 8.97 -1.77
N ALA A 137 -14.90 8.00 -0.97
CA ALA A 137 -15.62 8.27 0.26
C ALA A 137 -14.73 8.95 1.32
N MET A 138 -13.46 8.56 1.41
CA MET A 138 -12.50 9.17 2.33
C MET A 138 -12.01 10.54 1.84
N HIS A 139 -11.75 10.70 0.55
CA HIS A 139 -11.23 11.92 -0.06
C HIS A 139 -11.98 12.22 -1.37
N PRO A 140 -13.08 12.99 -1.33
CA PRO A 140 -13.94 13.18 -2.51
C PRO A 140 -13.32 13.89 -3.71
N LEU A 141 -12.21 14.62 -3.50
CA LEU A 141 -11.53 15.39 -4.55
C LEU A 141 -10.38 14.64 -5.22
N ILE A 142 -10.07 13.42 -4.77
CA ILE A 142 -9.00 12.63 -5.36
C ILE A 142 -9.38 12.14 -6.76
N ARG A 143 -8.42 12.17 -7.68
CA ARG A 143 -8.53 11.53 -8.98
C ARG A 143 -7.93 10.12 -8.89
N VAL A 144 -8.77 9.11 -9.08
CA VAL A 144 -8.38 7.69 -9.05
C VAL A 144 -8.35 7.14 -10.46
N THR A 145 -7.17 6.78 -10.95
CA THR A 145 -7.04 5.96 -12.17
C THR A 145 -7.07 4.49 -11.77
N ILE A 146 -7.89 3.69 -12.45
CA ILE A 146 -8.00 2.25 -12.18
C ILE A 146 -7.62 1.45 -13.42
N SER A 147 -7.05 0.26 -13.21
CA SER A 147 -6.96 -0.79 -14.22
C SER A 147 -7.49 -2.10 -13.64
N LYS A 148 -8.33 -2.80 -14.39
CA LYS A 148 -8.84 -4.14 -14.07
C LYS A 148 -7.99 -5.25 -14.70
N LYS A 149 -6.74 -4.92 -15.05
CA LYS A 149 -5.81 -5.78 -15.78
C LYS A 149 -4.40 -5.45 -15.34
N THR A 150 -3.57 -6.48 -15.28
CA THR A 150 -2.13 -6.37 -15.03
C THR A 150 -1.31 -6.87 -16.21
N ASP A 151 -1.91 -7.01 -17.39
CA ASP A 151 -1.17 -7.32 -18.62
C ASP A 151 -0.17 -6.22 -18.99
N THR A 152 0.77 -6.55 -19.88
CA THR A 152 1.86 -5.64 -20.27
C THR A 152 1.37 -4.28 -20.74
N LYS A 153 0.29 -4.24 -21.53
CA LYS A 153 -0.28 -3.00 -22.06
C LYS A 153 -0.84 -2.14 -20.94
N SER A 154 -1.54 -2.74 -19.99
CA SER A 154 -2.21 -2.07 -18.89
C SER A 154 -1.21 -1.53 -17.87
N ILE A 155 -0.20 -2.32 -17.51
CA ILE A 155 0.91 -1.87 -16.66
C ILE A 155 1.65 -0.71 -17.34
N LYS A 156 2.01 -0.85 -18.62
CA LYS A 156 2.68 0.22 -19.37
C LYS A 156 1.84 1.50 -19.41
N ALA A 157 0.54 1.40 -19.61
CA ALA A 157 -0.35 2.57 -19.61
C ALA A 157 -0.34 3.31 -18.25
N ILE A 158 -0.25 2.58 -17.13
CA ILE A 158 -0.17 3.19 -15.79
C ILE A 158 1.18 3.89 -15.58
N PHE A 159 2.30 3.25 -15.92
CA PHE A 159 3.65 3.81 -15.71
C PHE A 159 3.91 5.04 -16.56
N PHE A 160 3.58 4.97 -17.85
CA PHE A 160 3.90 6.03 -18.82
C PHE A 160 2.76 7.07 -18.97
N GLY A 161 1.58 6.81 -18.40
CA GLY A 161 0.45 7.74 -18.39
C GLY A 161 0.64 8.90 -17.41
N LYS A 162 -0.10 10.00 -17.61
CA LYS A 162 -0.09 11.17 -16.73
C LYS A 162 -1.17 11.08 -15.62
N PRO A 163 -0.92 11.63 -14.41
CA PRO A 163 0.36 12.16 -13.93
C PRO A 163 1.41 11.04 -13.79
N LYS A 164 2.70 11.40 -13.85
CA LYS A 164 3.80 10.44 -13.66
C LYS A 164 3.73 9.83 -12.26
N LEU A 165 4.21 8.60 -12.12
CA LEU A 165 4.35 7.97 -10.82
C LEU A 165 5.61 8.48 -10.11
N ASP A 166 5.50 8.76 -8.82
CA ASP A 166 6.62 9.09 -7.93
C ASP A 166 7.09 7.86 -7.13
N ALA A 167 6.23 6.85 -6.97
CA ALA A 167 6.56 5.57 -6.35
C ALA A 167 5.59 4.47 -6.82
N VAL A 168 6.03 3.22 -6.69
CA VAL A 168 5.24 2.02 -6.99
C VAL A 168 5.14 1.13 -5.75
N VAL A 169 3.96 0.57 -5.53
CA VAL A 169 3.72 -0.52 -4.57
C VAL A 169 3.34 -1.78 -5.33
N ASP A 170 4.14 -2.83 -5.20
CA ASP A 170 3.91 -4.15 -5.81
C ASP A 170 3.37 -5.15 -4.77
N GLU A 171 2.12 -5.53 -4.94
CA GLU A 171 1.38 -6.54 -4.17
C GLU A 171 0.63 -7.49 -5.13
N ILE A 172 1.13 -7.66 -6.37
CA ILE A 172 0.55 -8.59 -7.36
C ILE A 172 0.99 -10.03 -7.01
N ASP A 173 0.19 -11.06 -7.30
CA ASP A 173 0.62 -12.46 -7.11
C ASP A 173 1.35 -13.06 -8.34
N ASN A 174 1.00 -12.61 -9.54
CA ASN A 174 1.63 -13.04 -10.80
C ASN A 174 3.08 -12.51 -10.95
N PHE A 175 4.03 -13.43 -11.05
CA PHE A 175 5.47 -13.15 -11.12
C PHE A 175 5.93 -12.43 -12.40
N GLU A 176 5.41 -12.80 -13.57
CA GLU A 176 5.75 -12.13 -14.83
C GLU A 176 5.40 -10.64 -14.74
N HIS A 177 4.24 -10.33 -14.16
CA HIS A 177 3.82 -8.96 -13.93
C HIS A 177 4.70 -8.25 -12.88
N LYS A 178 5.14 -8.93 -11.82
CA LYS A 178 6.11 -8.37 -10.84
C LYS A 178 7.43 -7.96 -11.49
N ILE A 179 7.95 -8.79 -12.39
CA ILE A 179 9.16 -8.48 -13.18
C ILE A 179 8.91 -7.25 -14.04
N LEU A 180 7.74 -7.19 -14.67
CA LEU A 180 7.38 -6.05 -15.51
C LEU A 180 7.28 -4.73 -14.71
N LEU A 181 6.72 -4.76 -13.50
CA LEU A 181 6.69 -3.59 -12.61
C LEU A 181 8.12 -3.09 -12.33
N ARG A 182 9.03 -4.00 -11.99
CA ARG A 182 10.44 -3.67 -11.72
C ARG A 182 11.17 -3.19 -12.95
N LYS A 183 10.91 -3.80 -14.11
CA LYS A 183 11.48 -3.37 -15.40
C LYS A 183 11.15 -1.91 -15.68
N PHE A 184 9.87 -1.53 -15.59
CA PHE A 184 9.46 -0.15 -15.84
C PHE A 184 9.83 0.82 -14.72
N ALA A 185 9.79 0.38 -13.45
CA ALA A 185 10.26 1.19 -12.33
C ALA A 185 11.75 1.53 -12.49
N ARG A 186 12.58 0.55 -12.85
CA ARG A 186 14.00 0.74 -13.16
C ARG A 186 14.22 1.65 -14.36
N GLU A 187 13.52 1.42 -15.46
CA GLU A 187 13.60 2.25 -16.68
C GLU A 187 13.29 3.73 -16.41
N LEU A 188 12.33 3.99 -15.52
CA LEU A 188 11.86 5.34 -15.21
C LEU A 188 12.51 5.95 -13.95
N GLY A 189 13.41 5.22 -13.27
CA GLY A 189 14.03 5.66 -12.02
C GLY A 189 13.01 5.91 -10.90
N ILE A 190 12.03 5.01 -10.74
CA ILE A 190 10.95 5.13 -9.75
C ILE A 190 11.20 4.13 -8.62
N PRO A 191 11.17 4.55 -7.34
CA PRO A 191 11.30 3.62 -6.23
C PRO A 191 10.11 2.66 -6.19
N LEU A 192 10.40 1.39 -5.91
CA LEU A 192 9.39 0.34 -5.76
C LEU A 192 9.44 -0.22 -4.34
N VAL A 193 8.26 -0.43 -3.76
CA VAL A 193 8.08 -1.04 -2.45
C VAL A 193 7.18 -2.26 -2.62
N SER A 194 7.52 -3.39 -2.00
CA SER A 194 6.61 -4.54 -1.90
C SER A 194 6.65 -5.11 -0.50
N SER A 195 5.52 -5.54 0.03
CA SER A 195 5.45 -6.23 1.31
C SER A 195 5.01 -7.68 1.15
N VAL A 196 5.39 -8.49 2.12
CA VAL A 196 4.97 -9.89 2.24
C VAL A 196 4.56 -10.09 3.69
N ASP A 197 3.35 -10.57 3.91
CA ASP A 197 2.88 -10.99 5.22
C ASP A 197 3.25 -12.46 5.48
N VAL A 198 3.86 -12.70 6.63
CA VAL A 198 4.42 -13.98 7.03
C VAL A 198 3.98 -14.29 8.46
N GLY A 199 2.81 -14.92 8.58
CA GLY A 199 2.15 -15.10 9.88
C GLY A 199 1.82 -13.76 10.52
N ASN A 200 2.40 -13.46 11.69
CA ASN A 200 2.28 -12.17 12.37
C ASN A 200 3.29 -11.11 11.89
N ASN A 201 4.29 -11.53 11.13
CA ASN A 201 5.43 -10.69 10.73
C ASN A 201 5.23 -10.11 9.33
N VAL A 202 5.96 -9.04 9.03
CA VAL A 202 5.93 -8.39 7.71
C VAL A 202 7.35 -8.18 7.21
N PHE A 203 7.61 -8.62 5.98
CA PHE A 203 8.84 -8.28 5.26
C PHE A 203 8.52 -7.20 4.24
N VAL A 204 9.41 -6.23 4.08
CA VAL A 204 9.24 -5.18 3.08
C VAL A 204 10.52 -5.04 2.27
N ASP A 205 10.39 -5.20 0.97
CA ASP A 205 11.44 -4.91 0.01
C ASP A 205 11.31 -3.48 -0.47
N VAL A 206 12.42 -2.76 -0.45
CA VAL A 206 12.55 -1.43 -1.01
C VAL A 206 13.60 -1.50 -2.10
N GLU A 207 13.22 -1.12 -3.32
CA GLU A 207 14.08 -1.07 -4.49
C GLU A 207 14.16 0.39 -4.97
N ARG A 208 15.24 1.09 -4.57
CA ARG A 208 15.47 2.52 -4.85
C ARG A 208 16.08 2.75 -6.23
N TYR A 209 15.33 2.42 -7.27
CA TYR A 209 15.75 2.68 -8.66
C TYR A 209 15.97 4.17 -8.97
N ASP A 210 15.39 5.06 -8.16
CA ASP A 210 15.60 6.51 -8.18
C ASP A 210 16.97 6.94 -7.66
N LEU A 211 17.59 6.15 -6.77
CA LEU A 211 18.92 6.42 -6.24
C LEU A 211 20.01 5.63 -6.97
N ASP A 212 19.74 4.37 -7.26
CA ASP A 212 20.67 3.49 -7.96
C ASP A 212 19.93 2.65 -9.02
N PRO A 213 20.05 3.01 -10.31
CA PRO A 213 19.44 2.25 -11.40
C PRO A 213 20.07 0.84 -11.58
N LYS A 214 21.21 0.56 -10.93
CA LYS A 214 21.84 -0.77 -10.90
C LYS A 214 21.26 -1.69 -9.81
N THR A 215 20.36 -1.19 -8.96
CA THR A 215 19.64 -2.05 -7.99
C THR A 215 19.08 -3.28 -8.73
N GLN A 216 19.42 -4.47 -8.23
CA GLN A 216 18.95 -5.72 -8.83
C GLN A 216 17.46 -5.95 -8.50
N MET A 217 16.72 -6.51 -9.45
CA MET A 217 15.32 -6.91 -9.23
C MET A 217 15.24 -7.90 -8.08
N PHE A 218 14.20 -7.76 -7.25
CA PHE A 218 14.01 -8.61 -6.06
C PHE A 218 15.24 -8.62 -5.14
N LEU A 219 16.04 -7.54 -5.17
CA LEU A 219 17.26 -7.38 -4.37
C LEU A 219 18.30 -8.51 -4.60
N GLY A 220 18.34 -9.06 -5.82
CA GLY A 220 19.33 -10.07 -6.21
C GLY A 220 19.05 -11.48 -5.70
N ARG A 221 17.89 -11.73 -5.06
CA ARG A 221 17.50 -13.09 -4.60
C ARG A 221 17.13 -14.04 -5.73
N VAL A 222 16.83 -13.49 -6.90
CA VAL A 222 16.53 -14.22 -8.12
C VAL A 222 17.55 -13.82 -9.17
N GLU A 223 18.23 -14.81 -9.73
CA GLU A 223 19.20 -14.59 -10.81
C GLU A 223 18.48 -14.43 -12.15
N ASN A 224 18.83 -13.39 -12.91
CA ASN A 224 18.30 -13.08 -14.25
C ASN A 224 16.77 -13.27 -14.40
N PRO A 225 15.93 -12.67 -13.52
CA PRO A 225 14.49 -12.92 -13.50
C PRO A 225 13.80 -12.63 -14.83
N GLU A 226 14.32 -11.68 -15.61
CA GLU A 226 13.83 -11.33 -16.94
C GLU A 226 13.92 -12.45 -17.99
N ASN A 227 14.76 -13.46 -17.77
CA ASN A 227 14.97 -14.57 -18.72
C ASN A 227 14.14 -15.80 -18.37
N ILE A 228 13.35 -15.75 -17.30
CA ILE A 228 12.56 -16.88 -16.82
C ILE A 228 11.27 -16.95 -17.63
N ASP A 229 11.09 -18.04 -18.38
CA ASP A 229 9.83 -18.37 -19.00
C ASP A 229 8.96 -19.17 -18.01
N PHE A 230 8.03 -18.47 -17.36
CA PHE A 230 7.15 -19.09 -16.37
C PHE A 230 6.18 -20.09 -17.01
N THR A 231 6.01 -20.14 -18.33
CA THR A 231 5.15 -21.17 -18.96
C THR A 231 5.83 -22.54 -19.00
N LEU A 232 7.16 -22.56 -18.93
CA LEU A 232 7.98 -23.77 -18.98
C LEU A 232 8.31 -24.34 -17.60
N LEU A 233 8.09 -23.57 -16.53
CA LEU A 233 8.38 -24.02 -15.17
C LEU A 233 7.38 -25.07 -14.68
N ASP A 234 7.91 -26.17 -14.16
CA ASP A 234 7.12 -27.18 -13.45
C ASP A 234 6.69 -26.70 -12.05
N GLU A 235 5.89 -27.49 -11.35
CA GLU A 235 5.36 -27.12 -10.03
C GLU A 235 6.47 -26.97 -8.97
N GLN A 236 7.53 -27.79 -9.02
CA GLN A 236 8.64 -27.72 -8.09
C GLN A 236 9.49 -26.48 -8.34
N GLU A 237 9.80 -26.17 -9.60
CA GLU A 237 10.54 -24.99 -9.99
C GLU A 237 9.80 -23.71 -9.61
N ARG A 238 8.47 -23.66 -9.80
CA ARG A 238 7.64 -22.54 -9.32
C ARG A 238 7.69 -22.38 -7.80
N LYS A 239 7.61 -23.49 -7.05
CA LYS A 239 7.72 -23.45 -5.57
C LYS A 239 9.10 -22.96 -5.13
N LYS A 240 10.17 -23.47 -5.73
CA LYS A 240 11.55 -23.01 -5.50
C LYS A 240 11.69 -21.51 -5.74
N PHE A 241 11.08 -21.01 -6.81
CA PHE A 241 11.07 -19.59 -7.13
C PHE A 241 10.33 -18.73 -6.08
N ILE A 242 9.12 -19.14 -5.69
CA ILE A 242 8.34 -18.47 -4.63
C ILE A 242 9.18 -18.40 -3.35
N ILE A 243 9.87 -19.49 -3.01
CA ILE A 243 10.66 -19.59 -1.80
C ILE A 243 11.91 -18.72 -1.86
N GLN A 244 12.60 -18.64 -3.00
CA GLN A 244 13.72 -17.70 -3.19
C GLN A 244 13.27 -16.24 -3.00
N LEU A 245 12.06 -15.91 -3.45
CA LEU A 245 11.53 -14.55 -3.37
C LEU A 245 11.05 -14.19 -1.96
N VAL A 246 10.33 -15.09 -1.28
CA VAL A 246 9.79 -14.86 0.07
C VAL A 246 10.85 -15.11 1.15
N GLY A 247 11.72 -16.09 0.96
CA GLY A 247 12.67 -16.57 1.96
C GLY A 247 12.00 -17.44 3.04
N LEU A 248 12.78 -18.33 3.67
CA LEU A 248 12.28 -19.24 4.72
C LEU A 248 12.72 -18.85 6.13
N ASP A 249 13.85 -18.16 6.24
CA ASP A 249 14.58 -18.02 7.51
C ASP A 249 13.75 -17.36 8.62
N ASN A 250 12.83 -16.48 8.25
CA ASN A 250 12.02 -15.69 9.18
C ASN A 250 10.53 -16.11 9.20
N ASN A 251 10.20 -17.31 8.72
CA ASN A 251 8.83 -17.84 8.82
C ASN A 251 8.59 -18.48 10.19
N SER A 252 7.41 -18.22 10.75
CA SER A 252 6.89 -18.89 11.95
C SER A 252 6.55 -20.35 11.67
N GLU A 253 6.50 -21.17 12.72
CA GLU A 253 6.10 -22.57 12.61
C GLU A 253 4.70 -22.70 12.00
N ARG A 254 3.77 -21.85 12.46
CA ARG A 254 2.39 -21.79 11.98
C ARG A 254 2.32 -21.42 10.51
N MET A 255 3.14 -20.47 10.06
CA MET A 255 3.21 -20.10 8.65
C MET A 255 3.70 -21.29 7.82
N LEU A 256 4.79 -21.94 8.23
CA LEU A 256 5.30 -23.12 7.53
C LEU A 256 4.24 -24.22 7.46
N ASN A 257 3.54 -24.49 8.57
CA ASN A 257 2.44 -25.46 8.62
C ASN A 257 1.32 -25.13 7.61
N SER A 258 0.93 -23.85 7.53
CA SER A 258 -0.08 -23.42 6.55
C SER A 258 0.43 -23.53 5.11
N LEU A 259 1.70 -23.26 4.84
CA LEU A 259 2.30 -23.45 3.51
C LEU A 259 2.29 -24.93 3.09
N PHE A 260 2.60 -25.85 4.01
CA PHE A 260 2.50 -27.30 3.75
C PHE A 260 1.05 -27.78 3.54
N ALA A 261 0.08 -27.07 4.06
CA ALA A 261 -1.34 -27.42 3.95
C ALA A 261 -2.02 -26.85 2.69
N ILE A 262 -1.29 -26.09 1.86
CA ILE A 262 -1.83 -25.58 0.59
C ILE A 262 -2.24 -26.75 -0.31
N ASN A 263 -3.44 -26.69 -0.89
CA ASN A 263 -4.10 -27.75 -1.67
C ASN A 263 -4.52 -28.99 -0.86
N ALA A 264 -4.30 -29.02 0.45
CA ALA A 264 -4.84 -30.04 1.36
C ALA A 264 -6.00 -29.47 2.19
N ASN A 265 -5.69 -28.60 3.15
CA ASN A 265 -6.67 -27.98 4.07
C ASN A 265 -6.65 -26.44 4.03
N VAL A 266 -5.71 -25.85 3.28
CA VAL A 266 -5.61 -24.41 3.05
C VAL A 266 -5.70 -24.18 1.54
N PRO A 267 -6.57 -23.28 1.05
CA PRO A 267 -6.79 -23.15 -0.39
C PRO A 267 -5.66 -22.40 -1.11
N THR A 268 -5.07 -21.38 -0.48
CA THR A 268 -4.07 -20.49 -1.09
C THR A 268 -3.11 -19.90 -0.05
N TRP A 269 -2.27 -18.93 -0.42
CA TRP A 269 -1.34 -18.26 0.50
C TRP A 269 -2.06 -17.78 1.78
N PRO A 270 -1.62 -18.24 2.98
CA PRO A 270 -2.27 -17.92 4.24
C PRO A 270 -1.97 -16.48 4.68
N GLN A 271 -3.00 -15.75 5.09
CA GLN A 271 -2.88 -14.33 5.46
C GLN A 271 -3.80 -14.00 6.64
N LEU A 272 -3.31 -13.13 7.53
CA LEU A 272 -4.07 -12.61 8.67
C LEU A 272 -4.49 -11.16 8.42
N GLY A 273 -5.73 -10.81 8.79
CA GLY A 273 -6.22 -9.44 8.62
C GLY A 273 -5.48 -8.39 9.45
N ALA A 274 -4.96 -8.77 10.63
CA ALA A 274 -4.12 -7.91 11.45
C ALA A 274 -2.77 -7.63 10.76
N THR A 275 -2.09 -8.68 10.29
CA THR A 275 -0.81 -8.55 9.60
C THR A 275 -0.94 -7.76 8.30
N ALA A 276 -1.96 -8.02 7.49
CA ALA A 276 -2.24 -7.23 6.28
C ALA A 276 -2.50 -5.74 6.58
N SER A 277 -3.16 -5.47 7.71
CA SER A 277 -3.39 -4.10 8.19
C SER A 277 -2.09 -3.40 8.61
N ILE A 278 -1.22 -4.11 9.33
CA ILE A 278 0.10 -3.63 9.76
C ILE A 278 0.99 -3.37 8.55
N ALA A 279 1.01 -4.29 7.58
CA ALA A 279 1.74 -4.15 6.32
C ALA A 279 1.35 -2.86 5.58
N GLY A 280 0.05 -2.55 5.49
CA GLY A 280 -0.42 -1.29 4.91
C GLY A 280 0.12 -0.02 5.61
N GLY A 281 0.27 -0.07 6.93
CA GLY A 281 0.88 1.00 7.73
C GLY A 281 2.39 1.12 7.50
N ILE A 282 3.10 0.00 7.45
CA ILE A 282 4.54 -0.05 7.19
C ILE A 282 4.84 0.50 5.78
N VAL A 283 4.13 0.02 4.75
CA VAL A 283 4.30 0.50 3.37
C VAL A 283 4.06 2.01 3.28
N THR A 284 3.00 2.53 3.90
CA THR A 284 2.71 3.98 3.93
C THR A 284 3.82 4.78 4.61
N THR A 285 4.39 4.24 5.70
CA THR A 285 5.52 4.86 6.42
C THR A 285 6.77 4.92 5.55
N ILE A 286 7.09 3.82 4.85
CA ILE A 286 8.22 3.74 3.93
C ILE A 286 8.04 4.69 2.75
N LEU A 287 6.86 4.72 2.13
CA LEU A 287 6.54 5.66 1.05
C LEU A 287 6.73 7.11 1.49
N THR A 288 6.24 7.46 2.69
CA THR A 288 6.40 8.82 3.24
C THR A 288 7.88 9.16 3.35
N LYS A 289 8.69 8.28 3.94
CA LYS A 289 10.15 8.46 4.05
C LYS A 289 10.82 8.62 2.70
N ILE A 290 10.54 7.74 1.74
CA ILE A 290 11.14 7.80 0.40
C ILE A 290 10.80 9.14 -0.27
N LEU A 291 9.52 9.53 -0.23
CA LEU A 291 9.00 10.70 -0.94
C LEU A 291 9.31 12.04 -0.27
N THR A 292 9.74 12.05 1.00
CA THR A 292 10.33 13.21 1.68
C THR A 292 11.86 13.25 1.64
N GLY A 293 12.51 12.33 0.92
CA GLY A 293 13.97 12.37 0.69
C GLY A 293 14.82 11.61 1.72
N SER A 294 14.24 10.66 2.47
CA SER A 294 14.99 9.80 3.39
C SER A 294 16.06 8.96 2.67
N LEU A 295 17.18 8.71 3.37
CA LEU A 295 18.28 7.82 2.97
C LEU A 295 17.94 6.32 3.10
N LEU A 296 16.67 5.94 2.96
CA LEU A 296 16.27 4.53 3.02
C LEU A 296 16.86 3.82 1.80
N ARG A 297 17.77 2.86 2.03
CA ARG A 297 18.51 2.16 0.97
C ARG A 297 17.70 1.02 0.36
N SER A 298 18.11 0.56 -0.82
CA SER A 298 17.59 -0.68 -1.39
C SER A 298 17.92 -1.84 -0.46
N SER A 299 16.91 -2.50 0.12
CA SER A 299 17.08 -3.61 1.06
C SER A 299 15.75 -4.29 1.39
N ARG A 300 15.84 -5.49 1.98
CA ARG A 300 14.71 -6.11 2.67
C ARG A 300 14.76 -5.69 4.14
N TYR A 301 13.65 -5.13 4.59
CA TYR A 301 13.40 -4.75 5.97
C TYR A 301 12.44 -5.76 6.61
N TYR A 302 12.62 -6.01 7.90
CA TYR A 302 11.85 -6.99 8.65
C TYR A 302 11.15 -6.31 9.82
N VAL A 303 9.85 -6.57 9.96
CA VAL A 303 9.07 -6.20 11.13
C VAL A 303 8.57 -7.50 11.75
N MET A 304 9.32 -7.95 12.76
CA MET A 304 9.09 -9.21 13.47
C MET A 304 8.31 -8.91 14.75
N LEU A 305 6.98 -9.03 14.71
CA LEU A 305 6.14 -8.84 15.88
C LEU A 305 6.34 -9.96 16.91
N ASP A 306 6.61 -11.17 16.44
CA ASP A 306 6.89 -12.31 17.30
C ASP A 306 8.20 -12.10 18.11
N ASP A 307 9.18 -11.37 17.57
CA ASP A 307 10.41 -11.01 18.31
C ASP A 307 10.15 -9.94 19.39
N ILE A 308 9.10 -9.13 19.22
CA ILE A 308 8.76 -8.01 20.12
C ILE A 308 7.85 -8.47 21.25
N PHE A 309 6.84 -9.28 20.93
CA PHE A 309 5.78 -9.69 21.85
C PHE A 309 5.91 -11.15 22.31
N GLY A 310 6.88 -11.89 21.79
CA GLY A 310 7.05 -13.32 22.01
C GLY A 310 6.38 -14.16 20.94
N SER A 311 6.98 -15.31 20.64
CA SER A 311 6.40 -16.34 19.78
C SER A 311 5.89 -17.50 20.63
N ASP A 312 4.74 -18.05 20.27
CA ASP A 312 4.23 -19.31 20.81
C ASP A 312 4.74 -20.54 20.02
N ASP A 313 5.65 -20.34 19.06
CA ASP A 313 6.16 -21.40 18.21
C ASP A 313 7.18 -22.30 18.92
N ASP A 314 7.14 -23.60 18.60
CA ASP A 314 8.20 -24.53 18.95
C ASP A 314 9.42 -24.31 18.02
N GLN A 315 10.50 -23.76 18.58
CA GLN A 315 11.69 -23.41 17.80
C GLN A 315 12.41 -24.64 17.22
N GLU A 316 12.43 -25.78 17.93
CA GLU A 316 13.08 -27.00 17.45
C GLU A 316 12.29 -27.59 16.27
N LEU A 317 10.96 -27.62 16.41
CA LEU A 317 10.07 -28.06 15.34
C LEU A 317 10.13 -27.14 14.12
N THR A 318 10.26 -25.84 14.35
CA THR A 318 10.44 -24.83 13.28
C THR A 318 11.71 -25.10 12.48
N GLN A 319 12.85 -25.32 13.15
CA GLN A 319 14.11 -25.61 12.47
C GLN A 319 14.06 -26.92 11.69
N LYS A 320 13.46 -27.97 12.27
CA LYS A 320 13.28 -29.26 11.58
C LYS A 320 12.44 -29.13 10.31
N LYS A 321 11.33 -28.39 10.37
CA LYS A 321 10.46 -28.14 9.20
C LYS A 321 11.16 -27.30 8.14
N LYS A 322 11.95 -26.30 8.52
CA LYS A 322 12.78 -25.50 7.60
C LYS A 322 13.79 -26.40 6.87
N ALA A 323 14.49 -27.28 7.59
CA ALA A 323 15.43 -28.22 7.00
C ALA A 323 14.76 -29.17 6.00
N THR A 324 13.57 -29.70 6.34
CA THR A 324 12.77 -30.51 5.40
C THR A 324 12.40 -29.72 4.16
N LEU A 325 11.99 -28.46 4.29
CA LEU A 325 11.61 -27.64 3.13
C LEU A 325 12.81 -27.41 2.20
N LEU A 326 13.98 -27.08 2.76
CA LEU A 326 15.21 -26.90 1.98
C LEU A 326 15.59 -28.17 1.20
N GLN A 327 15.42 -29.36 1.80
CA GLN A 327 15.68 -30.64 1.11
C GLN A 327 14.74 -30.92 -0.06
N HIS A 328 13.52 -30.38 -0.06
CA HIS A 328 12.58 -30.52 -1.19
C HIS A 328 12.85 -29.50 -2.31
N ILE A 329 13.80 -28.58 -2.11
CA ILE A 329 14.10 -27.45 -3.00
C ILE A 329 15.50 -27.58 -3.62
N THR A 330 16.44 -28.23 -2.91
CA THR A 330 17.79 -28.57 -3.40
C THR A 330 17.76 -29.76 -4.34
#